data_AF-A0A9X8SRU9-F1
#
_entry.id   AF-A0A9X8SRU9-F1
#
_cell.length_a   1.000
_cell.length_b   1.000
_cell.length_c   1.000
_cell.angle_alpha   90.00
_cell.angle_beta   90.00
_cell.angle_gamma   90.00
#
_symmetry.space_group_name_H-M   'P 1'
#
loop_
_entity.id
_entity.type
_entity.pdbx_description
1 polymer ?
#
loop_
_entity_poly.entity_id
_entity_poly.type
_entity_poly.pdbx_seq_one_letter_code
_entity_poly.pdbx_strand_id
1 'polypeptide(L)'
;MALSDPVRLKKLMSLVAAGDVWGVGHRTEKGLAAMGIKTALALAEMDIRLARRLYGVTLERTIRELRGEACFALEEGTGAKQQLVVSRSFGARVTQLAQMQQAVTKYATRAGEKLRQENRLAKVVTVFIRSSAYDAGGVPYSNGV
;
A
#
# COMPACT_ATOMS: atom_id res chain seq x y z
N MET A 1 5.20 -16.47 -23.99
CA MET A 1 4.41 -17.45 -24.77
C MET A 1 4.50 -18.85 -24.14
N ALA A 2 4.20 -18.99 -22.83
CA ALA A 2 4.26 -20.26 -22.10
C ALA A 2 3.06 -20.48 -21.13
N LEU A 3 2.18 -19.48 -21.00
CA LEU A 3 0.97 -19.49 -20.16
C LEU A 3 -0.32 -19.44 -21.00
N SER A 4 -0.23 -19.72 -22.30
CA SER A 4 -1.35 -19.59 -23.24
C SER A 4 -2.34 -20.75 -23.19
N ASP A 5 -1.98 -21.87 -22.55
CA ASP A 5 -2.89 -23.01 -22.35
C ASP A 5 -3.75 -22.79 -21.09
N PRO A 6 -5.09 -22.64 -21.24
CA PRO A 6 -6.00 -22.41 -20.12
C PRO A 6 -6.00 -23.55 -19.10
N VAL A 7 -5.76 -24.80 -19.52
CA VAL A 7 -5.76 -25.96 -18.61
C VAL A 7 -4.53 -25.90 -17.71
N ARG A 8 -3.36 -25.66 -18.31
CA ARG A 8 -2.11 -25.46 -17.57
C ARG A 8 -2.19 -24.26 -16.64
N LEU A 9 -2.78 -23.14 -17.10
CA LEU A 9 -2.94 -21.94 -16.28
C LEU A 9 -3.79 -22.21 -15.04
N LYS A 10 -4.96 -22.84 -15.18
CA LYS A 10 -5.81 -23.21 -14.03
C LYS A 10 -5.08 -24.12 -13.04
N LYS A 11 -4.31 -25.10 -13.54
CA LYS A 11 -3.50 -25.99 -12.69
C LYS A 11 -2.41 -25.24 -11.94
N LEU A 12 -1.78 -24.23 -12.53
CA LEU A 12 -0.80 -23.41 -11.83
C LEU A 12 -1.47 -22.52 -10.79
N MET A 13 -2.62 -21.91 -11.13
CA MET A 13 -3.37 -21.05 -10.21
C MET A 13 -3.93 -21.80 -9.00
N SER A 14 -4.20 -23.11 -9.11
CA SER A 14 -4.62 -23.91 -7.95
C SER A 14 -3.48 -24.21 -6.97
N LEU A 15 -2.22 -24.07 -7.39
CA LEU A 15 -1.03 -24.29 -6.56
C LEU A 15 -0.52 -23.00 -5.89
N VAL A 16 -0.94 -21.83 -6.40
CA VAL A 16 -0.53 -20.52 -5.86
C VAL A 16 -1.51 -20.08 -4.78
N ALA A 17 -1.00 -19.63 -3.63
CA ALA A 17 -1.84 -19.12 -2.57
C ALA A 17 -2.47 -17.77 -2.95
N ALA A 18 -3.66 -17.49 -2.44
CA ALA A 18 -4.34 -16.21 -2.72
C ALA A 18 -3.52 -15.00 -2.22
N GLY A 19 -2.76 -15.15 -1.11
CA GLY A 19 -1.87 -14.12 -0.58
C GLY A 19 -0.64 -13.83 -1.44
N ASP A 20 -0.24 -14.74 -2.32
CA ASP A 20 0.88 -14.55 -3.24
C ASP A 20 0.47 -13.75 -4.49
N VAL A 21 -0.83 -13.50 -4.67
CA VAL A 21 -1.35 -12.71 -5.78
C VAL A 21 -1.12 -11.22 -5.51
N TRP A 22 -0.51 -10.54 -6.47
CA TRP A 22 -0.30 -9.09 -6.41
C TRP A 22 -1.62 -8.32 -6.15
N GLY A 23 -1.60 -7.42 -5.17
CA GLY A 23 -2.77 -6.66 -4.73
C GLY A 23 -3.57 -7.32 -3.60
N VAL A 24 -3.24 -8.56 -3.21
CA VAL A 24 -3.80 -9.22 -2.03
C VAL A 24 -2.86 -9.03 -0.84
N GLY A 25 -3.20 -8.11 0.07
CA GLY A 25 -2.46 -7.92 1.31
C GLY A 25 -2.94 -8.86 2.43
N HIS A 26 -2.15 -9.00 3.50
CA HIS A 26 -2.42 -9.90 4.63
C HIS A 26 -3.83 -9.76 5.26
N ARG A 27 -4.39 -8.54 5.34
CA ARG A 27 -5.77 -8.35 5.84
C ARG A 27 -6.81 -8.90 4.88
N THR A 28 -6.62 -8.69 3.58
CA THR A 28 -7.47 -9.21 2.51
C THR A 28 -7.38 -10.73 2.46
N GLU A 29 -6.17 -11.27 2.48
CA GLU A 29 -5.91 -12.71 2.51
C GLU A 29 -6.63 -13.40 3.67
N LYS A 30 -6.53 -12.87 4.90
CA LYS A 30 -7.27 -13.42 6.05
C LYS A 30 -8.78 -13.44 5.84
N GLY A 31 -9.34 -12.38 5.25
CA GLY A 31 -10.77 -12.32 4.93
C GLY A 31 -11.17 -13.32 3.85
N LEU A 32 -10.35 -13.48 2.81
CA LEU A 32 -10.55 -14.46 1.74
C LEU A 32 -10.48 -15.89 2.29
N ALA A 33 -9.47 -16.18 3.12
CA ALA A 33 -9.30 -17.49 3.75
C ALA A 33 -10.48 -17.85 4.65
N ALA A 34 -11.08 -16.88 5.35
CA ALA A 34 -12.29 -17.07 6.14
C ALA A 34 -13.53 -17.42 5.28
N MET A 35 -13.54 -17.02 4.00
CA MET A 35 -14.56 -17.41 3.01
C MET A 35 -14.20 -18.70 2.26
N GLY A 36 -13.12 -19.39 2.65
CA GLY A 36 -12.64 -20.60 1.98
C GLY A 36 -11.81 -20.35 0.71
N ILE A 37 -11.55 -19.10 0.35
CA ILE A 37 -10.75 -18.72 -0.82
C ILE A 37 -9.28 -18.70 -0.42
N LYS A 38 -8.56 -19.78 -0.75
CA LYS A 38 -7.14 -19.96 -0.36
C LYS A 38 -6.16 -19.95 -1.52
N THR A 39 -6.64 -20.15 -2.75
CA THR A 39 -5.79 -20.26 -3.95
C THR A 39 -6.09 -19.14 -4.94
N ALA A 40 -5.14 -18.85 -5.83
CA ALA A 40 -5.34 -17.90 -6.91
C ALA A 40 -6.48 -18.34 -7.84
N LEU A 41 -6.67 -19.65 -8.03
CA LEU A 41 -7.80 -20.19 -8.79
C LEU A 41 -9.15 -19.88 -8.12
N ALA A 42 -9.28 -20.16 -6.81
CA ALA A 42 -10.50 -19.85 -6.07
C ALA A 42 -10.80 -18.35 -6.04
N LEU A 43 -9.75 -17.51 -5.97
CA LEU A 43 -9.88 -16.07 -6.08
C LEU A 43 -10.38 -15.65 -7.46
N ALA A 44 -9.83 -16.24 -8.53
CA ALA A 44 -10.26 -15.98 -9.90
C ALA A 44 -11.71 -16.41 -10.15
N GLU A 45 -12.23 -17.41 -9.43
CA GLU A 45 -13.62 -17.89 -9.55
C GLU A 45 -14.63 -17.09 -8.70
N MET A 46 -14.15 -16.23 -7.80
CA MET A 46 -14.99 -15.38 -6.95
C MET A 46 -15.90 -14.45 -7.77
N ASP A 47 -17.13 -14.23 -7.30
CA ASP A 47 -18.03 -13.26 -7.92
C ASP A 47 -17.44 -11.83 -7.86
N ILE A 48 -17.33 -11.18 -9.02
CA ILE A 48 -16.69 -9.86 -9.15
C ILE A 48 -17.49 -8.79 -8.38
N ARG A 49 -18.83 -8.87 -8.37
CA ARG A 49 -19.67 -7.87 -7.69
C ARG A 49 -19.49 -7.97 -6.18
N LEU A 50 -19.41 -9.19 -5.66
CA LEU A 50 -19.10 -9.47 -4.26
C LEU A 50 -17.70 -8.98 -3.89
N ALA A 51 -16.69 -9.28 -4.72
CA ALA A 51 -15.32 -8.83 -4.50
C ALA A 51 -15.22 -7.30 -4.43
N ARG A 52 -15.89 -6.60 -5.36
CA ARG A 52 -15.96 -5.13 -5.35
C ARG A 52 -16.66 -4.60 -4.10
N ARG A 53 -17.75 -5.23 -3.68
CA ARG A 53 -18.52 -4.81 -2.49
C ARG A 53 -17.70 -4.97 -1.20
N LEU A 54 -16.92 -6.06 -1.08
CA LEU A 54 -16.17 -6.36 0.14
C LEU A 54 -14.80 -5.68 0.21
N TYR A 55 -14.09 -5.57 -0.93
CA TYR A 55 -12.69 -5.16 -0.98
C TYR A 55 -12.40 -4.02 -1.96
N GLY A 56 -13.42 -3.52 -2.66
CA GLY A 56 -13.30 -2.39 -3.58
C GLY A 56 -12.78 -2.77 -4.96
N VAL A 57 -12.53 -1.74 -5.78
CA VAL A 57 -12.17 -1.88 -7.19
C VAL A 57 -10.81 -2.57 -7.41
N THR A 58 -9.91 -2.48 -6.43
CA THR A 58 -8.57 -3.08 -6.55
C THR A 58 -8.66 -4.60 -6.65
N LEU A 59 -9.41 -5.25 -5.76
CA LEU A 59 -9.56 -6.71 -5.82
C LEU A 59 -10.37 -7.16 -7.03
N GLU A 60 -11.39 -6.39 -7.42
CA GLU A 60 -12.11 -6.63 -8.68
C GLU A 60 -11.14 -6.66 -9.88
N ARG A 61 -10.24 -5.68 -9.99
CA ARG A 61 -9.24 -5.62 -11.07
C ARG A 61 -8.28 -6.80 -11.02
N THR A 62 -7.80 -7.17 -9.83
CA THR A 62 -6.96 -8.37 -9.66
C THR A 62 -7.67 -9.64 -10.14
N ILE A 63 -8.95 -9.83 -9.82
CA ILE A 63 -9.72 -11.00 -10.28
C ILE A 63 -9.87 -11.00 -11.80
N ARG A 64 -10.15 -9.84 -12.40
CA ARG A 64 -10.26 -9.68 -13.86
C ARG A 64 -8.94 -10.01 -14.56
N GLU A 65 -7.81 -9.55 -14.02
CA GLU A 65 -6.46 -9.90 -14.53
C GLU A 65 -6.19 -11.40 -14.46
N LEU A 66 -6.55 -12.05 -13.35
CA LEU A 66 -6.42 -13.51 -13.22
C LEU A 66 -7.29 -14.27 -14.24
N ARG A 67 -8.34 -13.64 -14.77
CA ARG A 67 -9.18 -14.16 -15.87
C ARG A 67 -8.66 -13.79 -17.26
N GLY A 68 -7.55 -13.06 -17.35
CA GLY A 68 -6.95 -12.61 -18.61
C GLY A 68 -7.48 -11.28 -19.13
N GLU A 69 -8.27 -10.54 -18.35
CA GLU A 69 -8.69 -9.17 -18.68
C GLU A 69 -7.62 -8.16 -18.21
N ALA A 70 -6.90 -7.56 -19.15
CA ALA A 70 -5.94 -6.51 -18.85
C ALA A 70 -6.65 -5.27 -18.25
N CYS A 71 -6.36 -5.01 -16.97
CA CYS A 71 -6.91 -3.94 -16.14
C CYS A 71 -5.83 -2.96 -15.66
N PHE A 72 -4.58 -3.40 -15.52
CA PHE A 72 -3.43 -2.56 -15.20
C PHE A 72 -2.62 -2.32 -16.48
N ALA A 73 -2.50 -1.06 -16.89
CA ALA A 73 -1.55 -0.71 -17.93
C ALA A 73 -0.13 -0.93 -17.42
N LEU A 74 0.76 -1.41 -18.28
CA LEU A 74 2.19 -1.33 -18.03
C LEU A 74 2.57 0.15 -18.08
N GLU A 75 2.76 0.78 -16.92
CA GLU A 75 3.22 2.17 -16.86
C GLU A 75 4.67 2.24 -17.33
N GLU A 76 4.94 2.98 -18.42
CA GLU A 76 6.29 3.20 -18.98
C GLU A 76 7.14 4.20 -18.18
N GLY A 77 6.72 4.53 -16.95
CA GLY A 77 7.49 5.39 -16.06
C GLY A 77 6.76 5.64 -14.75
N THR A 78 7.49 6.08 -13.74
CA THR A 78 6.85 6.57 -12.51
C THR A 78 6.13 7.87 -12.84
N GLY A 79 4.81 7.89 -12.74
CA GLY A 79 4.03 9.12 -12.86
C GLY A 79 4.57 10.25 -11.97
N ALA A 80 4.19 11.48 -12.29
CA ALA A 80 4.59 12.65 -11.50
C ALA A 80 4.28 12.43 -10.00
N LYS A 81 5.31 12.49 -9.14
CA LYS A 81 5.15 12.36 -7.69
C LYS A 81 4.11 13.38 -7.20
N GLN A 82 3.01 12.87 -6.63
CA GLN A 82 1.94 13.70 -6.09
C GLN A 82 2.26 14.24 -4.70
N GLN A 83 3.18 13.60 -3.98
CA GLN A 83 3.57 13.95 -2.62
C GLN A 83 5.08 13.79 -2.42
N LEU A 84 5.64 14.62 -1.54
CA LEU A 84 7.02 14.56 -1.10
C LEU A 84 7.04 14.56 0.43
N VAL A 85 7.53 13.47 1.02
CA VAL A 85 7.57 13.31 2.47
C VAL A 85 9.02 13.15 2.95
N VAL A 86 9.37 13.87 4.00
CA VAL A 86 10.61 13.68 4.75
C VAL A 86 10.24 13.34 6.19
N SER A 87 10.37 12.07 6.54
CA SER A 87 10.08 11.56 7.89
C SER A 87 11.17 10.61 8.36
N ARG A 88 11.37 10.55 9.67
CA ARG A 88 12.29 9.63 10.34
C ARG A 88 11.74 9.28 11.72
N SER A 89 11.97 8.05 12.16
CA SER A 89 11.77 7.65 13.56
C SER A 89 12.89 8.23 14.42
N PHE A 90 12.56 8.60 15.66
CA PHE A 90 13.55 9.03 16.64
C PHE A 90 14.12 7.81 17.38
N GLY A 91 15.43 7.81 17.65
CA GLY A 91 16.08 6.73 18.40
C GLY A 91 15.69 6.67 19.88
N ALA A 92 15.22 7.80 20.42
CA ALA A 92 14.67 7.91 21.77
C ALA A 92 13.44 8.82 21.76
N ARG A 93 12.58 8.70 22.77
CA ARG A 93 11.38 9.53 22.91
C ARG A 93 11.78 10.99 23.09
N VAL A 94 11.29 11.85 22.20
CA VAL A 94 11.43 13.30 22.32
C VAL A 94 10.38 13.82 23.30
N THR A 95 10.81 14.42 24.39
CA THR A 95 9.94 14.96 25.44
C THR A 95 9.99 16.48 25.53
N GLN A 96 10.98 17.12 24.90
CA GLN A 96 11.19 18.56 24.94
C GLN A 96 10.71 19.25 23.67
N LEU A 97 9.98 20.35 23.82
CA LEU A 97 9.47 21.14 22.69
C LEU A 97 10.60 21.64 21.77
N ALA A 98 11.71 22.11 22.35
CA ALA A 98 12.85 22.62 21.58
C ALA A 98 13.46 21.57 20.65
N GLN A 99 13.57 20.31 21.11
CA GLN A 99 14.04 19.19 20.29
C GLN A 99 13.08 18.89 19.15
N MET A 100 11.77 18.95 19.41
CA MET A 100 10.75 18.76 18.37
C MET A 100 10.79 19.88 17.32
N GLN A 101 10.92 21.14 17.74
CA GLN A 101 11.06 22.28 16.84
C GLN A 101 12.28 22.13 15.93
N GLN A 102 13.43 21.75 16.50
CA GLN A 102 14.66 21.52 15.73
C GLN A 102 14.47 20.41 14.68
N ALA A 103 13.79 19.32 15.04
CA ALA A 103 13.49 18.24 14.11
C ALA A 103 12.56 18.69 12.98
N VAL A 104 11.48 19.41 13.30
CA VAL A 104 10.53 19.94 12.30
C VAL A 104 11.24 20.89 11.34
N THR A 105 12.04 21.84 11.84
CA THR A 105 12.83 22.76 11.01
C THR A 105 13.75 21.99 10.07
N LYS A 106 14.50 21.01 10.60
CA LYS A 106 15.41 20.18 9.79
C LYS A 106 14.68 19.44 8.68
N TYR A 107 13.54 18.81 8.97
CA TYR A 107 12.79 18.07 7.97
C TYR A 107 12.11 18.98 6.94
N ALA A 108 11.59 20.14 7.37
CA ALA A 108 11.04 21.14 6.46
C ALA A 108 12.10 21.69 5.50
N THR A 109 13.30 22.01 5.99
CA THR A 109 14.43 22.43 5.14
C THR A 109 14.80 21.36 4.12
N ARG A 110 14.92 20.09 4.55
CA ARG A 110 15.19 18.96 3.65
C ARG A 110 14.08 18.73 2.62
N ALA A 111 12.82 18.90 2.99
CA ALA A 111 11.71 18.80 2.05
C ALA A 111 11.79 19.90 0.98
N GLY A 112 12.10 21.14 1.39
CA GLY A 112 12.30 22.26 0.47
C GLY A 112 13.52 22.09 -0.46
N GLU A 113 14.62 21.51 0.02
CA GLU A 113 15.76 21.13 -0.82
C GLU A 113 15.35 20.13 -1.91
N LYS A 114 14.63 19.07 -1.54
CA LYS A 114 14.19 18.05 -2.50
C LYS A 114 13.17 18.60 -3.51
N LEU A 115 12.24 19.45 -3.07
CA LEU A 115 11.28 20.09 -3.98
C LEU A 115 12.00 20.94 -5.04
N ARG A 116 13.01 21.71 -4.65
CA ARG A 116 13.83 22.50 -5.57
C ARG A 116 14.63 21.63 -6.53
N GLN A 117 15.25 20.54 -6.04
CA GLN A 117 15.97 19.59 -6.88
C GLN A 117 15.07 18.92 -7.93
N GLU A 118 13.82 18.65 -7.57
CA GLU A 118 12.82 18.08 -8.50
C GLU A 118 12.12 19.14 -9.36
N ASN A 119 12.46 20.43 -9.22
CA ASN A 119 11.77 21.56 -9.87
C ASN A 119 10.24 21.54 -9.67
N ARG A 120 9.79 21.26 -8.44
CA ARG A 120 8.37 21.16 -8.07
C ARG A 120 7.93 22.22 -7.08
N LEU A 121 6.63 22.50 -7.09
CA LEU A 121 5.95 23.37 -6.14
C LEU A 121 4.95 22.57 -5.29
N ALA A 122 4.80 22.94 -4.03
CA ALA A 122 3.82 22.35 -3.12
C ALA A 122 2.69 23.36 -2.84
N LYS A 123 1.44 22.90 -2.94
CA LYS A 123 0.26 23.70 -2.60
C LYS A 123 -0.05 23.69 -1.10
N VAL A 124 0.31 22.60 -0.42
CA VAL A 124 0.01 22.35 0.99
C VAL A 124 1.25 21.78 1.67
N VAL A 125 1.53 22.23 2.89
CA VAL A 125 2.55 21.67 3.77
C VAL A 125 1.85 21.09 4.99
N THR A 126 2.17 19.84 5.32
CA THR A 126 1.58 19.12 6.46
C THR A 126 2.67 18.59 7.36
N VAL A 127 2.49 18.72 8.67
CA VAL A 127 3.37 18.15 9.69
C VAL A 127 2.58 17.12 10.48
N PHE A 128 3.13 15.90 10.58
CA PHE A 128 2.55 14.84 11.39
C PHE A 128 3.56 14.35 12.43
N ILE A 129 3.04 13.92 13.58
CA ILE A 129 3.78 13.39 14.72
C ILE A 129 3.03 12.16 15.22
N ARG A 130 3.78 11.10 15.51
CA ARG A 130 3.24 9.86 16.07
C ARG A 130 4.11 9.39 17.23
N SER A 131 3.49 8.99 18.32
CA SER A 131 4.19 8.28 19.40
C SER A 131 4.23 6.77 19.12
N SER A 132 5.18 6.07 19.73
CA SER A 132 5.27 4.60 19.61
C SER A 132 3.95 3.95 20.07
N ALA A 133 3.43 3.04 19.25
CA ALA A 133 2.29 2.19 19.60
C ALA A 133 2.69 0.99 20.49
N TYR A 134 4.00 0.78 20.67
CA TYR A 134 4.58 -0.29 21.49
C TYR A 134 5.06 0.22 22.86
N ASP A 135 4.75 1.47 23.21
CA ASP A 135 5.06 1.99 24.54
C ASP A 135 4.04 1.46 25.56
N ALA A 136 4.51 0.73 26.56
CA ALA A 136 3.68 -0.04 27.49
C ALA A 136 2.86 0.82 28.46
N GLY A 137 3.13 2.13 28.55
CA GLY A 137 2.57 2.99 29.60
C GLY A 137 1.74 4.20 29.14
N GLY A 138 1.48 4.38 27.84
CA GLY A 138 0.83 5.61 27.35
C GLY A 138 -0.18 5.39 26.22
N VAL A 139 -1.19 6.27 26.17
CA VAL A 139 -2.11 6.33 25.03
C VAL A 139 -1.33 6.84 23.81
N PRO A 140 -1.28 6.09 22.70
CA PRO A 140 -0.55 6.53 21.52
C PRO A 140 -1.21 7.77 20.91
N TYR A 141 -0.38 8.74 20.54
CA TYR A 141 -0.79 9.95 19.83
C TYR A 141 -0.47 9.83 18.33
N SER A 142 -1.38 10.31 17.48
CA SER A 142 -1.17 10.53 16.05
C SER A 142 -2.08 11.65 15.56
N ASN A 143 -1.53 12.63 14.83
CA ASN A 143 -2.31 13.72 14.21
C ASN A 143 -2.32 13.69 12.67
N GLY A 144 -1.71 12.67 12.08
CA GLY A 144 -1.70 12.44 10.63
C GLY A 144 -2.17 11.04 10.27
N VAL A 145 -2.55 10.88 9.00
CA VAL A 145 -2.88 9.61 8.33
C VAL A 145 -1.63 9.05 7.68
#